data_AF-A0A644ZII8-F1
#
_entry.id   AF-A0A644ZII8-F1
#
_cell.length_a   1.000
_cell.length_b   1.000
_cell.length_c   1.000
_cell.angle_alpha   90.00
_cell.angle_beta   90.00
_cell.angle_gamma   90.00
#
_symmetry.space_group_name_H-M   'P 1'
#
loop_
_entity.id
_entity.type
_entity.pdbx_description
1 polymer ?
#
loop_
_entity_poly.entity_id
_entity_poly.type
_entity_poly.pdbx_seq_one_letter_code
_entity_poly.pdbx_strand_id
1 'polypeptide(L)'
;MLVEMPSYKWTDRMIDTLFAIREESNLDVILVHVDRYPYEDVSELLSMDFVGQLNVESLISPFGRKKYIRWIENGNIVALGSDIHGNGSQYNSYKKAMNILKNNGIVLQMRMQEILQTNN
;
A
#
# COMPACT_ATOMS: atom_id res chain seq x y z
N MET A 1 -10.58 -5.61 -1.48
CA MET A 1 -10.04 -6.64 -0.57
C MET A 1 -8.61 -6.29 -0.18
N LEU A 2 -8.21 -6.56 1.07
CA LEU A 2 -6.84 -6.42 1.55
C LEU A 2 -6.13 -7.79 1.50
N VAL A 3 -4.93 -7.85 0.92
CA VAL A 3 -4.16 -9.10 0.80
C VAL A 3 -2.75 -8.91 1.35
N GLU A 4 -2.39 -9.73 2.34
CA GLU A 4 -1.03 -9.82 2.86
C GLU A 4 -0.27 -10.89 2.08
N MET A 5 0.94 -10.55 1.63
CA MET A 5 1.82 -11.45 0.90
C MET A 5 2.89 -12.02 1.84
N PRO A 6 3.52 -13.16 1.51
CA PRO A 6 4.63 -13.65 2.30
C PRO A 6 5.88 -12.77 2.15
N SER A 7 6.75 -12.82 3.15
CA SER A 7 8.01 -12.06 3.22
C SER A 7 9.15 -12.61 2.36
N TYR A 8 8.92 -13.72 1.66
CA TYR A 8 9.86 -14.32 0.71
C TYR A 8 9.43 -14.06 -0.74
N LYS A 9 10.32 -14.39 -1.68
CA LYS A 9 10.12 -14.14 -3.10
C LYS A 9 8.79 -14.72 -3.61
N TRP A 10 8.01 -13.90 -4.30
CA TRP A 10 6.73 -14.33 -4.84
C TRP A 10 6.91 -15.23 -6.06
N THR A 11 6.08 -16.26 -6.14
CA THR A 11 6.07 -17.20 -7.27
C THR A 11 5.03 -16.77 -8.30
N ASP A 12 5.23 -17.15 -9.56
CA ASP A 12 4.27 -16.89 -10.64
C ASP A 12 2.86 -17.36 -10.26
N ARG A 13 2.73 -18.54 -9.64
CA ARG A 13 1.45 -19.07 -9.16
C ARG A 13 0.74 -18.15 -8.16
N MET A 14 1.49 -17.46 -7.30
CA MET A 14 0.90 -16.51 -6.35
C MET A 14 0.43 -15.26 -7.08
N ILE A 15 1.21 -14.78 -8.04
CA ILE A 15 0.84 -13.64 -8.89
C ILE A 15 -0.42 -13.98 -9.68
N ASP A 16 -0.49 -15.15 -10.32
CA ASP A 16 -1.66 -15.67 -11.02
C ASP A 16 -2.90 -15.71 -10.11
N THR A 17 -2.72 -16.08 -8.84
CA THR A 17 -3.82 -16.11 -7.86
C THR A 17 -4.35 -14.70 -7.58
N LEU A 18 -3.48 -13.69 -7.49
CA LEU A 18 -3.91 -12.29 -7.32
C LEU A 18 -4.69 -11.79 -8.54
N PHE A 19 -4.26 -12.15 -9.74
CA PHE A 19 -5.00 -11.84 -10.97
C PHE A 19 -6.36 -12.54 -11.00
N ALA A 20 -6.42 -13.84 -10.70
CA ALA A 20 -7.69 -14.57 -10.65
C ALA A 20 -8.67 -13.95 -9.65
N ILE A 21 -8.18 -13.54 -8.46
CA ILE A 21 -9.00 -12.80 -7.50
C ILE A 21 -9.53 -11.49 -8.10
N ARG A 22 -8.66 -10.69 -8.73
CA ARG A 22 -9.03 -9.37 -9.26
C ARG A 22 -10.04 -9.48 -10.39
N GLU A 23 -9.74 -10.32 -11.38
CA GLU A 23 -10.47 -10.41 -12.64
C GLU A 23 -11.69 -11.33 -12.53
N GLU A 24 -11.56 -12.49 -11.88
CA GLU A 24 -12.65 -13.49 -11.84
C GLU A 24 -13.65 -13.20 -10.72
N SER A 25 -13.20 -12.60 -9.61
CA SER A 25 -14.09 -12.26 -8.48
C SER A 25 -14.57 -10.81 -8.50
N ASN A 26 -14.12 -9.99 -9.47
CA ASN A 26 -14.41 -8.56 -9.55
C ASN A 26 -14.15 -7.83 -8.22
N LEU A 27 -13.00 -8.11 -7.60
CA LEU A 27 -12.59 -7.53 -6.33
C LEU A 27 -11.32 -6.71 -6.53
N ASP A 28 -11.33 -5.46 -6.10
CA ASP A 28 -10.09 -4.68 -6.02
C ASP A 28 -9.12 -5.33 -5.04
N VAL A 29 -7.89 -5.59 -5.47
CA VAL A 29 -6.85 -6.18 -4.63
C VAL A 29 -5.89 -5.10 -4.18
N ILE A 30 -5.87 -4.82 -2.88
CA ILE A 30 -4.91 -3.92 -2.25
C ILE A 30 -3.91 -4.75 -1.46
N LEU A 31 -2.65 -4.71 -1.89
CA LEU A 31 -1.56 -5.38 -1.19
C LEU A 31 -1.24 -4.62 0.11
N VAL A 32 -1.33 -5.27 1.28
CA VAL A 32 -1.04 -4.60 2.56
C VAL A 32 0.42 -4.71 2.93
N HIS A 33 0.90 -3.70 3.65
CA HIS A 33 2.27 -3.63 4.16
C HIS A 33 3.35 -3.84 3.11
N VAL A 34 3.19 -3.25 1.92
CA VAL A 34 4.15 -3.44 0.81
C VAL A 34 5.57 -2.93 1.12
N ASP A 35 5.72 -2.17 2.21
CA ASP A 35 7.00 -1.79 2.80
C ASP A 35 7.79 -2.94 3.45
N ARG A 36 7.16 -4.10 3.68
CA ARG A 36 7.75 -5.28 4.33
C ARG A 36 8.32 -6.33 3.36
N TYR A 37 8.05 -6.19 2.07
CA TYR A 37 8.40 -7.17 1.04
C TYR A 37 9.59 -6.72 0.20
N PRO A 38 10.24 -7.64 -0.54
CA PRO A 38 11.26 -7.28 -1.51
C PRO A 38 10.77 -6.20 -2.48
N TYR A 39 11.62 -5.20 -2.74
CA TYR A 39 11.22 -4.04 -3.54
C TYR A 39 10.88 -4.43 -4.97
N GLU A 40 11.64 -5.37 -5.52
CA GLU A 40 11.53 -5.86 -6.89
C GLU A 40 10.18 -6.54 -7.11
N ASP A 41 9.79 -7.46 -6.23
CA ASP A 41 8.52 -8.18 -6.31
C ASP A 41 7.32 -7.23 -6.19
N VAL A 42 7.37 -6.27 -5.25
CA VAL A 42 6.34 -5.24 -5.11
C VAL A 42 6.28 -4.37 -6.37
N SER A 43 7.43 -3.89 -6.85
CA SER A 43 7.49 -3.00 -7.99
C SER A 43 6.96 -3.64 -9.26
N GLU A 44 7.14 -4.96 -9.42
CA GLU A 44 6.56 -5.74 -10.51
C GLU A 44 5.03 -5.71 -10.47
N LEU A 45 4.40 -6.07 -9.34
CA LEU A 45 2.94 -6.02 -9.23
C LEU A 45 2.38 -4.60 -9.37
N LEU A 46 3.05 -3.60 -8.80
CA LEU A 46 2.63 -2.20 -8.96
C LEU A 46 2.71 -1.72 -10.42
N SER A 47 3.58 -2.32 -11.25
CA SER A 47 3.64 -2.05 -12.69
C SER A 47 2.52 -2.75 -13.49
N MET A 48 1.83 -3.71 -12.87
CA MET A 48 0.68 -4.43 -13.42
C MET A 48 -0.67 -3.89 -12.87
N ASP A 49 -0.67 -2.61 -12.50
CA ASP A 49 -1.82 -1.87 -11.97
C ASP A 49 -2.41 -2.41 -10.65
N PHE A 50 -1.68 -3.27 -9.94
CA PHE A 50 -2.01 -3.51 -8.53
C PHE A 50 -1.70 -2.27 -7.70
N VAL A 51 -2.47 -2.08 -6.64
CA VAL A 51 -2.28 -0.99 -5.69
C VAL A 51 -1.89 -1.53 -4.32
N GLY A 52 -1.15 -0.72 -3.57
CA GLY A 52 -0.61 -1.08 -2.28
C GLY A 52 -1.04 -0.16 -1.14
N GLN A 53 -0.82 -0.65 0.06
CA GLN A 53 -0.91 0.09 1.31
C GLN A 53 0.46 0.04 2.01
N LEU A 54 0.91 1.19 2.51
CA LEU A 54 2.17 1.33 3.25
C LEU A 54 1.93 1.53 4.74
N ASN A 55 2.80 0.96 5.58
CA ASN A 55 2.82 1.34 7.00
C ASN A 55 3.34 2.77 7.18
N VAL A 56 2.77 3.50 8.12
CA VAL A 56 3.20 4.88 8.42
C VAL A 56 4.65 4.94 8.89
N GLU A 57 5.13 3.90 9.57
CA GLU A 57 6.51 3.75 10.03
C GLU A 57 7.51 3.81 8.87
N SER A 58 7.15 3.25 7.71
CA SER A 58 7.98 3.26 6.50
C SER A 58 8.27 4.68 5.98
N LEU A 59 7.38 5.62 6.27
CA LEU A 59 7.49 7.04 5.91
C LEU A 59 8.22 7.85 6.97
N ILE A 60 8.27 7.39 8.22
CA ILE A 60 8.96 8.10 9.31
C ILE A 60 10.46 7.84 9.25
N SER A 61 10.88 6.62 8.89
CA SER A 61 12.29 6.34 8.63
C SER A 61 12.78 7.18 7.43
N PRO A 62 13.96 7.82 7.51
CA PRO A 62 14.54 8.53 6.37
C PRO A 62 15.09 7.56 5.31
N PHE A 63 15.51 6.36 5.73
CA PHE A 63 16.05 5.33 4.84
C PHE A 63 14.91 4.67 4.06
N GLY A 64 14.97 4.73 2.73
CA GLY A 64 13.95 4.13 1.86
C GLY A 64 12.69 4.99 1.65
N ARG A 65 12.53 6.13 2.32
CA ARG A 65 11.33 6.99 2.15
C ARG A 65 11.11 7.46 0.72
N LYS A 66 12.18 7.81 0.00
CA LYS A 66 12.08 8.38 -1.36
C LYS A 66 11.37 7.44 -2.34
N LYS A 67 11.64 6.13 -2.27
CA LYS A 67 10.96 5.14 -3.14
C LYS A 67 9.47 5.05 -2.84
N TYR A 68 9.08 5.13 -1.56
CA TYR A 68 7.69 5.09 -1.13
C TYR A 68 6.93 6.36 -1.51
N ILE A 69 7.56 7.54 -1.40
CA ILE A 69 6.99 8.79 -1.92
C ILE A 69 6.75 8.68 -3.42
N ARG A 70 7.69 8.13 -4.19
CA ARG A 70 7.51 7.94 -5.63
C ARG A 70 6.34 7.02 -5.96
N TRP A 71 6.17 5.90 -5.24
CA TRP A 71 5.00 5.04 -5.41
C TRP A 71 3.69 5.75 -5.07
N ILE A 72 3.69 6.60 -4.04
CA ILE A 72 2.52 7.44 -3.72
C ILE A 72 2.24 8.42 -4.85
N GLU A 73 3.24 9.14 -5.35
CA GLU A 73 3.08 10.12 -6.44
C GLU A 73 2.55 9.45 -7.72
N ASN A 74 3.05 8.26 -8.04
CA ASN A 74 2.67 7.49 -9.22
C ASN A 74 1.26 6.87 -9.19
N GLY A 75 0.53 6.92 -8.06
CA GLY A 75 -0.78 6.24 -7.98
C GLY A 75 -0.76 4.84 -7.40
N ASN A 76 0.43 4.27 -7.20
CA ASN A 76 0.56 2.87 -6.80
C ASN A 76 0.17 2.61 -5.34
N ILE A 77 0.21 3.63 -4.48
CA ILE A 77 -0.25 3.54 -3.09
C ILE A 77 -1.56 4.28 -2.93
N VAL A 78 -2.51 3.63 -2.27
CA VAL A 78 -3.89 4.12 -2.09
C VAL A 78 -4.28 4.28 -0.62
N ALA A 79 -3.54 3.66 0.30
CA ALA A 79 -3.82 3.76 1.73
C ALA A 79 -2.54 3.77 2.58
N LEU A 80 -2.68 4.31 3.80
CA LEU A 80 -1.70 4.19 4.86
C LEU A 80 -2.30 3.39 6.00
N GLY A 81 -1.53 2.45 6.53
CA GLY A 81 -1.88 1.64 7.67
C GLY A 81 -1.00 2.03 8.84
N SER A 82 -1.59 2.16 10.01
CA SER A 82 -0.87 2.49 11.24
C SER A 82 -0.42 1.25 12.02
N ASP A 83 -0.85 0.06 11.59
CA ASP A 83 -0.61 -1.24 12.24
C ASP A 83 -0.66 -1.16 13.79
N ILE A 84 -1.74 -0.56 14.29
CA ILE A 84 -1.88 -0.22 15.71
C ILE A 84 -2.20 -1.49 16.49
N HIS A 85 -1.24 -1.93 17.29
CA HIS A 85 -1.42 -3.04 18.25
C HIS A 85 -1.70 -2.58 19.69
N GLY A 86 -2.25 -1.37 19.88
CA GLY A 86 -2.85 -0.93 21.16
C GLY A 86 -2.04 0.08 22.00
N ASN A 87 -0.93 0.61 21.50
CA ASN A 87 -0.07 1.51 22.29
C ASN A 87 -0.18 2.93 21.73
N GLY A 88 -0.60 3.92 22.53
CA GLY A 88 -0.92 5.28 22.04
C GLY A 88 0.18 6.04 21.27
N SER A 89 1.43 5.54 21.25
CA SER A 89 2.54 6.09 20.47
C SER A 89 2.32 6.03 18.94
N GLN A 90 1.58 5.04 18.42
CA GLN A 90 1.36 4.89 16.97
C GLN A 90 0.46 5.99 16.36
N TYR A 91 -0.39 6.64 17.16
CA TYR A 91 -1.16 7.80 16.71
C TYR A 91 -0.26 9.00 16.37
N ASN A 92 0.85 9.15 17.09
CA ASN A 92 1.86 10.17 16.78
C ASN A 92 2.61 9.83 15.49
N SER A 93 2.83 8.55 15.19
CA SER A 93 3.43 8.10 13.92
C SER A 93 2.56 8.51 12.73
N TYR A 94 1.26 8.25 12.81
CA TYR A 94 0.32 8.65 11.75
C TYR A 94 0.34 10.16 11.49
N LYS A 95 0.24 10.99 12.54
CA LYS A 95 0.33 12.46 12.41
C LYS A 95 1.64 12.93 11.78
N LYS A 96 2.77 12.33 12.19
CA LYS A 96 4.09 12.64 11.61
C LYS A 96 4.15 12.28 10.13
N ALA A 97 3.64 11.11 9.74
CA ALA A 97 3.58 10.68 8.35
C ALA A 97 2.74 11.65 7.50
N MET A 98 1.56 12.07 7.98
CA MET A 98 0.72 13.04 7.27
C MET A 98 1.42 14.40 7.08
N ASN A 99 2.16 14.88 8.09
CA ASN A 99 2.96 16.11 7.96
C ASN A 99 4.08 15.98 6.93
N ILE A 100 4.69 14.78 6.80
CA ILE A 100 5.71 14.50 5.79
C ILE A 100 5.09 14.50 4.39
N LEU A 101 3.92 13.89 4.23
CA LEU A 101 3.24 13.74 2.95
C LEU A 101 2.59 15.03 2.43
N LYS A 102 2.18 15.95 3.33
CA LYS A 102 1.50 17.20 2.96
C LYS A 102 0.33 16.92 2.00
N ASN A 103 0.35 17.49 0.79
CA ASN A 103 -0.68 17.33 -0.23
C ASN A 103 -0.86 15.87 -0.68
N ASN A 104 0.20 15.06 -0.67
CA ASN A 104 0.11 13.63 -1.03
C ASN A 104 -0.76 12.86 -0.03
N GLY A 105 -0.87 13.33 1.21
CA GLY A 105 -1.76 12.73 2.20
C GLY A 105 -3.25 12.91 1.87
N ILE A 106 -3.61 14.04 1.25
CA ILE A 106 -4.99 14.30 0.79
C ILE A 106 -5.29 13.43 -0.43
N VAL A 107 -4.36 13.35 -1.38
CA VAL A 107 -4.50 12.51 -2.59
C VAL A 107 -4.72 11.04 -2.23
N LEU A 108 -4.01 10.51 -1.24
CA LEU A 108 -4.22 9.14 -0.77
C LEU A 108 -5.65 8.91 -0.26
N GLN A 109 -6.20 9.85 0.51
CA GLN A 109 -7.58 9.74 1.00
C GLN A 109 -8.59 9.75 -0.15
N MET A 110 -8.38 10.58 -1.17
CA MET A 110 -9.24 10.63 -2.36
C MET A 110 -9.24 9.31 -3.14
N ARG A 111 -8.06 8.74 -3.41
CA ARG A 111 -7.94 7.46 -4.12
C ARG A 111 -8.60 6.30 -3.39
N MET A 112 -8.49 6.26 -2.06
CA MET A 112 -9.19 5.26 -1.28
C MET A 112 -10.72 5.39 -1.41
N GLN A 113 -11.24 6.62 -1.44
CA GLN A 113 -12.67 6.86 -1.65
C GLN A 113 -13.14 6.41 -3.04
N GLU A 114 -12.33 6.62 -4.09
CA GLU A 114 -12.63 6.16 -5.45
C GLU A 114 -12.78 4.64 -5.48
N ILE A 115 -11.82 3.89 -4.93
CA ILE A 115 -11.87 2.42 -4.86
C ILE A 115 -13.09 1.92 -4.08
N LEU A 116 -13.45 2.60 -2.98
CA LEU A 116 -14.64 2.24 -2.20
C LEU A 116 -15.96 2.54 -2.93
N GLN A 117 -15.97 3.50 -3.88
CA GLN A 117 -17.14 3.88 -4.65
C GLN A 117 -17.32 3.05 -5.92
N THR A 118 -16.25 2.53 -6.52
CA THR A 118 -16.30 1.65 -7.71
C THR A 118 -17.04 0.32 -7.42
N ASN A 119 -17.23 -0.02 -6.15
CA ASN A 119 -17.84 -1.27 -5.70
C ASN A 119 -19.29 -1.13 -5.20
N ASN A 120 -19.97 0.00 -5.47
CA ASN A 120 -21.41 0.21 -5.22
C ASN A 120 -22.17 0.42 -6.53
#